data_AF-A0A931LDB9-F1
#
_entry.id   AF-A0A931LDB9-F1
#
_cell.length_a   1.000
_cell.length_b   1.000
_cell.length_c   1.000
_cell.angle_alpha   90.00
_cell.angle_beta   90.00
_cell.angle_gamma   90.00
#
_symmetry.space_group_name_H-M   'P 1'
#
loop_
_entity.id
_entity.type
_entity.pdbx_description
1 polymer ?
#
loop_
_entity_poly.entity_id
_entity_poly.type
_entity_poly.pdbx_seq_one_letter_code
_entity_poly.pdbx_strand_id
1 'polypeptide(L)'
;MPRRPALLATALALALGLTGCAAPPRTMSASSAAAEAAPFPALVPLDPLLVAAGQPRNTPPVAAPDLSAPILARVSALRARAASLRAPAIDAATLARIRAGIDTTALQ
;
A
#
# COMPACT_ATOMS: atom_id res chain seq x y z
N MET A 1 -3.28 -31.58 -16.46
CA MET A 1 -4.65 -31.06 -16.24
C MET A 1 -4.78 -30.34 -14.87
N PRO A 2 -4.32 -29.09 -14.68
CA PRO A 2 -4.49 -28.34 -13.42
C PRO A 2 -5.47 -27.15 -13.51
N ARG A 3 -6.27 -27.01 -14.57
CA ARG A 3 -7.06 -25.79 -14.83
C ARG A 3 -8.26 -25.58 -13.88
N ARG A 4 -8.81 -26.65 -13.32
CA ARG A 4 -10.00 -26.61 -12.43
C ARG A 4 -9.74 -25.91 -11.08
N PRO A 5 -8.66 -26.21 -10.33
CA PRO A 5 -8.38 -25.51 -9.07
C PRO A 5 -8.02 -24.04 -9.28
N ALA A 6 -7.34 -23.71 -10.38
CA ALA A 6 -7.01 -22.31 -10.70
C ALA A 6 -8.27 -21.47 -10.97
N LEU A 7 -9.24 -22.00 -11.73
CA LEU A 7 -10.52 -21.35 -12.00
C LEU A 7 -11.34 -21.12 -10.72
N LEU A 8 -11.40 -22.12 -9.84
CA LEU A 8 -12.09 -22.01 -8.54
C LEU A 8 -11.44 -20.95 -7.63
N ALA A 9 -10.12 -20.87 -7.59
CA ALA A 9 -9.41 -19.86 -6.79
C ALA A 9 -9.67 -18.44 -7.31
N THR A 10 -9.66 -18.23 -8.63
CA THR A 10 -10.02 -16.92 -9.22
C THR A 10 -11.47 -16.54 -8.97
N ALA A 11 -12.41 -17.49 -9.07
CA ALA A 11 -13.81 -17.23 -8.81
C ALA A 11 -14.05 -16.84 -7.34
N LEU A 12 -13.38 -17.54 -6.41
CA LEU A 12 -13.46 -17.24 -4.98
C LEU A 12 -12.85 -15.86 -4.65
N ALA A 13 -11.69 -15.55 -5.20
CA ALA A 13 -11.05 -14.24 -5.01
C ALA A 13 -11.90 -13.08 -5.56
N LEU A 14 -12.55 -13.29 -6.71
CA LEU A 14 -13.47 -12.32 -7.29
C LEU A 14 -14.68 -12.11 -6.38
N ALA A 15 -15.32 -13.19 -5.92
CA ALA A 15 -16.47 -13.13 -5.01
C ALA A 15 -16.14 -12.40 -3.68
N LEU A 16 -14.97 -12.64 -3.10
CA LEU A 16 -14.52 -11.93 -1.90
C LEU A 16 -14.21 -10.44 -2.15
N GLY A 17 -13.79 -10.07 -3.37
CA GLY A 17 -13.56 -8.68 -3.73
C GLY A 17 -14.85 -7.84 -3.85
N LEU A 18 -15.97 -8.49 -4.20
CA LEU A 18 -17.26 -7.82 -4.41
C LEU A 18 -18.00 -7.49 -3.10
N THR A 19 -17.70 -8.15 -1.98
CA THR A 19 -18.37 -7.91 -0.69
C THR A 19 -17.81 -6.71 0.09
N GLY A 20 -16.73 -6.11 -0.39
CA GLY A 20 -16.10 -4.92 0.24
C GLY A 20 -16.77 -3.59 -0.11
N CYS A 21 -17.59 -3.53 -1.15
CA CYS A 21 -18.34 -2.32 -1.52
C CYS A 21 -19.64 -2.21 -0.73
N ALA A 22 -19.55 -2.16 0.60
CA ALA A 22 -20.69 -1.77 1.42
C ALA A 22 -20.96 -0.27 1.25
N ALA A 23 -22.22 0.13 1.16
CA ALA A 23 -22.58 1.53 1.19
C ALA A 23 -22.04 2.15 2.50
N PRO A 24 -21.37 3.31 2.44
CA PRO A 24 -20.92 3.98 3.66
C PRO A 24 -22.12 4.19 4.60
N PRO A 25 -21.93 4.05 5.92
CA PRO A 25 -23.02 4.26 6.86
C PRO A 25 -23.61 5.66 6.67
N ARG A 26 -24.95 5.78 6.73
CA ARG A 26 -25.67 7.05 6.59
C ARG A 26 -25.50 7.96 7.83
N THR A 27 -24.27 8.13 8.33
CA THR A 27 -23.97 8.90 9.53
C THR A 27 -23.57 10.34 9.25
N MET A 28 -23.63 10.82 8.00
CA MET A 28 -23.58 12.25 7.71
C MET A 28 -24.94 12.89 8.00
N SER A 29 -25.26 13.06 9.28
CA SER A 29 -26.23 14.07 9.67
C SER A 29 -25.69 15.43 9.21
N ALA A 30 -26.48 16.17 8.43
CA ALA A 30 -26.13 17.54 8.05
C ALA A 30 -25.85 18.34 9.32
N SER A 31 -24.71 19.05 9.35
CA SER A 31 -24.47 20.01 10.42
C SER A 31 -25.59 21.04 10.39
N SER A 32 -26.19 21.33 11.55
CA SER A 32 -27.22 22.36 11.62
C SER A 32 -26.60 23.73 11.34
N ALA A 33 -27.38 24.68 10.82
CA ALA A 33 -26.90 26.06 10.63
C ALA A 33 -26.33 26.68 11.92
N ALA A 34 -26.87 26.26 13.07
CA ALA A 34 -26.34 26.65 14.38
C ALA A 34 -24.97 26.04 14.70
N ALA A 35 -24.70 24.80 14.28
CA ALA A 35 -23.40 24.16 14.44
C ALA A 35 -22.34 24.77 13.51
N GLU A 36 -22.74 25.18 12.32
CA GLU A 36 -21.84 25.82 11.33
C GLU A 36 -21.48 27.26 11.74
N ALA A 37 -22.41 27.97 12.40
CA ALA A 37 -22.17 29.30 12.95
C ALA A 37 -21.51 29.28 14.35
N ALA A 38 -21.34 28.10 14.96
CA ALA A 38 -20.76 27.99 16.29
C ALA A 38 -19.24 28.28 16.24
N PRO A 39 -18.67 28.93 17.28
CA PRO A 39 -17.23 29.02 17.43
C PRO A 39 -16.60 27.63 17.44
N PHE A 40 -15.44 27.51 16.80
CA PHE A 40 -14.68 26.27 16.85
C PHE A 40 -14.36 25.90 18.32
N PRO A 41 -14.51 24.63 18.72
CA PRO A 41 -14.27 24.22 20.10
C PRO A 41 -12.82 24.48 20.51
N ALA A 42 -12.62 24.79 21.78
CA ALA A 42 -11.28 24.91 22.32
C ALA A 42 -10.53 23.57 22.20
N LEU A 43 -9.36 23.59 21.55
CA LEU A 43 -8.50 22.42 21.47
C LEU A 43 -7.93 22.11 22.85
N VAL A 44 -8.33 20.97 23.42
CA VAL A 44 -7.74 20.47 24.66
C VAL A 44 -6.32 19.99 24.36
N PRO A 45 -5.30 20.45 25.11
CA PRO A 45 -3.94 19.96 24.93
C PRO A 45 -3.88 18.44 25.09
N LEU A 46 -3.31 17.74 24.10
CA LEU A 46 -3.19 16.28 24.11
C LEU A 46 -2.03 15.80 24.99
N ASP A 47 -1.08 16.67 25.28
CA ASP A 47 0.14 16.33 26.04
C ASP A 47 -0.12 15.69 27.40
N PRO A 48 -1.03 16.19 28.25
CA PRO A 48 -1.33 15.55 29.53
C PRO A 48 -1.93 14.15 29.35
N LEU A 49 -2.70 13.92 28.28
CA LEU A 49 -3.32 12.62 27.98
C LEU A 49 -2.27 11.61 27.49
N LEU A 50 -1.33 12.05 26.65
CA LEU A 50 -0.22 11.22 26.17
C LEU A 50 0.73 10.83 27.31
N VAL A 51 1.03 11.79 28.21
CA VAL A 51 1.81 11.52 29.43
C VAL A 51 1.09 10.54 30.34
N ALA A 52 -0.21 10.73 30.58
CA ALA A 52 -1.03 9.81 31.39
C ALA A 52 -1.10 8.41 30.77
N ALA A 53 -1.09 8.30 29.45
CA ALA A 53 -1.06 7.03 28.72
C ALA A 53 0.35 6.40 28.64
N GLY A 54 1.37 7.01 29.25
CA GLY A 54 2.75 6.52 29.20
C GLY A 54 3.37 6.56 27.81
N GLN A 55 2.87 7.42 26.92
CA GLN A 55 3.38 7.62 25.55
C GLN A 55 4.36 8.80 25.54
N PRO A 56 5.68 8.57 25.38
CA PRO A 56 6.64 9.67 25.28
C PRO A 56 6.38 10.52 24.04
N ARG A 57 6.51 11.85 24.20
CA ARG A 57 6.25 12.90 23.20
C ARG A 57 7.01 12.72 21.87
N ASN A 58 8.11 11.96 21.88
CA ASN A 58 9.01 11.77 20.74
C ASN A 58 9.13 10.30 20.30
N THR A 59 8.26 9.43 20.79
CA THR A 59 8.18 8.09 20.21
C THR A 59 7.47 8.28 18.87
N PRO A 60 8.11 7.99 17.71
CA PRO A 60 7.32 7.73 16.52
C PRO A 60 6.24 6.70 16.92
N PRO A 61 5.05 6.69 16.31
CA PRO A 61 4.09 5.62 16.57
C PRO A 61 4.78 4.30 16.23
N VAL A 62 5.44 3.71 17.22
CA VAL A 62 5.98 2.38 17.15
C VAL A 62 4.72 1.59 17.13
N ALA A 63 4.33 1.18 15.93
CA ALA A 63 3.34 0.14 15.75
C ALA A 63 3.64 -0.89 16.84
N ALA A 64 2.64 -1.18 17.68
CA ALA A 64 2.79 -2.01 18.89
C ALA A 64 3.83 -3.12 18.63
N PRO A 65 4.72 -3.49 19.57
CA PRO A 65 5.86 -4.37 19.29
C PRO A 65 5.53 -5.57 18.35
N ASP A 66 4.34 -6.14 18.48
CA ASP A 66 3.78 -7.20 17.62
C ASP A 66 3.53 -6.82 16.14
N LEU A 67 3.19 -5.57 15.82
CA LEU A 67 2.98 -5.03 14.46
C LEU A 67 4.29 -4.76 13.71
N SER A 68 5.42 -4.60 14.41
CA SER A 68 6.68 -4.19 13.79
C SER A 68 7.31 -5.30 12.93
N ALA A 69 7.34 -6.54 13.43
CA ALA A 69 7.91 -7.70 12.73
C ALA A 69 7.26 -8.00 11.36
N PRO A 70 5.92 -8.11 11.22
CA PRO A 70 5.29 -8.40 9.92
C PRO A 70 5.47 -7.27 8.90
N ILE A 71 5.55 -6.01 9.36
CA ILE A 71 5.81 -4.86 8.49
C ILE A 71 7.25 -4.93 7.95
N LEU A 72 8.23 -5.17 8.82
CA LEU A 72 9.63 -5.27 8.41
C LEU A 72 9.86 -6.43 7.42
N ALA A 73 9.19 -7.57 7.62
CA ALA A 73 9.22 -8.69 6.69
C ALA A 73 8.64 -8.34 5.31
N ARG A 74 7.53 -7.57 5.27
CA ARG A 74 6.97 -7.08 4.01
C ARG A 74 7.91 -6.10 3.30
N VAL A 75 8.53 -5.20 4.06
CA VAL A 75 9.49 -4.22 3.51
C VAL A 75 10.69 -4.94 2.89
N SER A 76 11.25 -5.96 3.55
CA SER A 76 12.37 -6.73 3.00
C SER A 76 11.98 -7.49 1.73
N ALA A 77 10.82 -8.14 1.71
CA ALA A 77 10.30 -8.82 0.53
C ALA A 77 10.07 -7.86 -0.65
N LEU A 78 9.53 -6.67 -0.39
CA LEU A 78 9.31 -5.66 -1.43
C LEU A 78 10.63 -5.13 -2.00
N ARG A 79 11.64 -4.91 -1.14
CA ARG A 79 12.99 -4.51 -1.58
C ARG A 79 13.66 -5.59 -2.43
N ALA A 80 13.55 -6.85 -2.05
CA ALA A 80 14.08 -7.98 -2.82
C ALA A 80 13.40 -8.07 -4.21
N ARG A 81 12.07 -7.91 -4.26
CA ARG A 81 11.32 -7.88 -5.53
C ARG A 81 11.69 -6.67 -6.39
N ALA A 82 11.88 -5.50 -5.80
CA ALA A 82 12.34 -4.33 -6.53
C ALA A 82 13.75 -4.52 -7.10
N ALA A 83 14.64 -5.22 -6.38
CA ALA A 83 15.96 -5.57 -6.89
C ALA A 83 15.87 -6.51 -8.10
N SER A 84 15.01 -7.53 -8.06
CA SER A 84 14.83 -8.43 -9.21
C SER A 84 14.22 -7.73 -10.42
N LEU A 85 13.29 -6.79 -10.21
CA LEU A 85 12.70 -6.00 -11.30
C LEU A 85 13.68 -5.01 -11.95
N ARG A 86 14.75 -4.62 -11.25
CA ARG A 86 15.82 -3.78 -11.82
C ARG A 86 16.85 -4.58 -12.62
N ALA A 87 16.84 -5.91 -12.52
CA ALA A 87 17.74 -6.74 -13.29
C ALA A 87 17.39 -6.66 -14.79
N PRO A 88 18.38 -6.70 -15.70
CA PRO A 88 18.13 -6.77 -17.13
C PRO A 88 17.23 -7.97 -17.47
N ALA A 89 16.17 -7.75 -18.26
CA ALA A 89 15.24 -8.80 -18.66
C ALA A 89 15.86 -9.83 -19.63
N ILE A 90 16.94 -9.45 -20.29
CA ILE A 90 17.69 -10.29 -21.23
C ILE A 90 19.18 -10.21 -20.89
N ASP A 91 19.90 -11.31 -21.16
CA ASP A 91 21.34 -11.36 -20.96
C ASP A 91 22.09 -10.41 -21.92
N ALA A 92 23.33 -10.08 -21.55
CA ALA A 92 24.15 -9.13 -22.29
C ALA A 92 24.44 -9.58 -23.74
N ALA A 93 24.59 -10.88 -23.99
CA ALA A 93 24.85 -11.40 -25.33
C ALA A 93 23.61 -11.30 -26.22
N THR A 94 22.42 -11.57 -25.67
CA THR A 94 21.16 -11.35 -26.36
C THR A 94 20.93 -9.87 -26.65
N LEU A 95 21.21 -8.97 -25.70
CA LEU A 95 21.12 -7.53 -25.93
C LEU A 95 22.10 -7.06 -27.02
N ALA A 96 23.33 -7.60 -27.05
CA ALA A 96 24.32 -7.29 -28.08
C ALA A 96 23.86 -7.75 -29.48
N ARG A 97 23.27 -8.95 -29.59
CA ARG A 97 22.70 -9.45 -30.85
C ARG A 97 21.57 -8.56 -31.36
N ILE A 98 20.67 -8.13 -30.48
CA ILE A 98 19.59 -7.21 -30.86
C ILE A 98 20.21 -5.92 -31.40
N ARG A 99 21.12 -5.28 -30.65
CA ARG A 99 21.78 -4.02 -31.06
C ARG A 99 22.49 -4.14 -32.42
N ALA A 100 23.17 -5.26 -32.67
CA ALA A 100 23.81 -5.50 -33.96
C ALA A 100 22.79 -5.66 -35.11
N GLY A 101 21.61 -6.23 -34.83
CA GLY A 101 20.55 -6.41 -35.84
C GLY A 101 19.75 -5.15 -36.17
N ILE A 102 19.75 -4.13 -35.30
CA ILE A 102 19.11 -2.81 -35.51
C ILE A 102 20.13 -1.71 -35.85
N ASP A 103 21.38 -2.06 -36.19
CA ASP A 103 22.36 -1.09 -36.64
C ASP A 103 21.95 -0.57 -38.04
N THR A 104 21.27 0.58 -38.04
CA THR A 104 20.68 1.22 -39.22
C THR A 104 21.67 2.09 -39.99
N THR A 105 22.95 2.07 -39.60
CA THR A 105 24.04 2.76 -40.30
C THR A 105 24.21 2.30 -41.75
N ALA A 106 23.70 1.12 -42.13
CA ALA A 106 23.65 0.64 -43.51
C ALA A 106 22.45 1.17 -44.34
N LEU A 107 21.51 1.91 -43.73
CA LEU A 107 20.35 2.52 -44.38
C LEU A 107 20.52 4.03 -44.62
N GLN A 108 21.67 4.60 -44.26
CA GLN A 108 22.07 5.99 -44.55
C GLN A 108 23.06 6.03 -45.71
#